data_AF-A0A357EHJ7-F1
#
_entry.id   AF-A0A357EHJ7-F1
#
_cell.length_a   1.000
_cell.length_b   1.000
_cell.length_c   1.000
_cell.angle_alpha   90.00
_cell.angle_beta   90.00
_cell.angle_gamma   90.00
#
_symmetry.space_group_name_H-M   'P 1'
#
loop_
_entity.id
_entity.type
_entity.pdbx_description
1 polymer ?
#
loop_
_entity_poly.entity_id
_entity_poly.type
_entity_poly.pdbx_seq_one_letter_code
_entity_poly.pdbx_strand_id
1 'polypeptide(L)'
;GITQSAEEYKSHEETDLFLRHESIFEAHYQSHYATSGQTYQHYRLAYKYGFDLAQDRDNQKMDWKRLEPLARQNWNEGIMGPWNQHQEAILYGWEQGIKNHGG
;
A
#
# COMPACT_ATOMS: atom_id res chain seq x y z
N GLY A 1 23.17 -6.52 19.55
CA GLY A 1 22.20 -5.54 19.02
C GLY A 1 22.55 -5.16 17.61
N ILE A 2 22.16 -5.99 16.62
CA ILE A 2 22.34 -5.70 15.18
C ILE A 2 21.01 -5.83 14.43
N THR A 3 19.97 -6.45 15.00
CA THR A 3 18.68 -6.66 14.34
C THR A 3 17.83 -5.39 14.27
N GLN A 4 17.87 -4.51 15.27
CA GLN A 4 17.05 -3.28 15.28
C GLN A 4 17.40 -2.32 14.14
N SER A 5 18.67 -2.23 13.74
CA SER A 5 19.07 -1.28 12.69
C SER A 5 18.55 -1.70 11.32
N ALA A 6 18.74 -2.93 10.87
CA ALA A 6 18.36 -3.32 9.51
C ALA A 6 16.85 -3.18 9.24
N GLU A 7 16.01 -3.46 10.23
CA GLU A 7 14.55 -3.36 10.12
C GLU A 7 14.06 -1.89 10.18
N GLU A 8 14.67 -1.05 11.03
CA GLU A 8 14.35 0.39 11.08
C GLU A 8 14.81 1.17 9.84
N TYR A 9 15.98 0.81 9.27
CA TYR A 9 16.48 1.42 8.03
C TYR A 9 15.59 1.04 6.84
N LYS A 10 15.16 -0.22 6.75
CA LYS A 10 14.25 -0.68 5.68
C LYS A 10 12.88 0.02 5.79
N SER A 11 12.34 0.12 7.00
CA SER A 11 11.09 0.84 7.27
C SER A 11 11.17 2.33 6.90
N HIS A 12 12.30 2.99 7.16
CA HIS A 12 12.51 4.39 6.75
C HIS A 12 12.59 4.54 5.23
N GLU A 13 13.31 3.67 4.53
CA GLU A 13 13.40 3.73 3.06
C GLU A 13 12.06 3.43 2.38
N GLU A 14 11.33 2.43 2.86
CA GLU A 14 9.98 2.11 2.37
C GLU A 14 9.00 3.26 2.62
N THR A 15 9.11 3.91 3.78
CA THR A 15 8.34 5.12 4.08
C THR A 15 8.72 6.29 3.18
N ASP A 16 10.02 6.51 2.93
CA ASP A 16 10.51 7.57 2.06
C ASP A 16 10.02 7.38 0.61
N LEU A 17 10.03 6.14 0.11
CA LEU A 17 9.50 5.80 -1.21
C LEU A 17 7.99 6.06 -1.29
N PHE A 18 7.21 5.59 -0.31
CA PHE A 18 5.77 5.89 -0.29
C PHE A 18 5.50 7.40 -0.29
N LEU A 19 6.21 8.17 0.55
CA LEU A 19 6.04 9.61 0.66
C LEU A 19 6.33 10.35 -0.65
N ARG A 20 7.31 9.91 -1.44
CA ARG A 20 7.59 10.47 -2.77
C ARG A 20 6.43 10.31 -3.75
N HIS A 21 5.59 9.31 -3.56
CA HIS A 21 4.43 9.01 -4.40
C HIS A 21 3.10 9.41 -3.76
N GLU A 22 3.12 10.02 -2.56
CA GLU A 22 1.93 10.33 -1.77
C GLU A 22 0.93 11.19 -2.54
N SER A 23 1.40 12.16 -3.33
CA SER A 23 0.54 13.03 -4.14
C SER A 23 -0.32 12.27 -5.15
N ILE A 24 0.16 11.13 -5.66
CA ILE A 24 -0.61 10.29 -6.60
C ILE A 24 -1.77 9.60 -5.86
N PHE A 25 -1.53 9.16 -4.63
CA PHE A 25 -2.56 8.55 -3.79
C PHE A 25 -3.58 9.56 -3.29
N GLU A 26 -3.15 10.78 -2.95
CA GLU A 26 -4.05 11.88 -2.63
C GLU A 26 -4.96 12.20 -3.81
N ALA A 27 -4.41 12.31 -5.02
CA ALA A 27 -5.21 12.56 -6.23
C ALA A 27 -6.23 11.44 -6.48
N HIS A 28 -5.83 10.17 -6.37
CA HIS A 28 -6.76 9.04 -6.50
C HIS A 28 -7.86 9.07 -5.44
N TYR A 29 -7.51 9.36 -4.18
CA TYR A 29 -8.48 9.53 -3.11
C TYR A 29 -9.47 10.67 -3.41
N GLN A 30 -8.99 11.82 -3.90
CA GLN A 30 -9.89 12.94 -4.22
C GLN A 30 -10.90 12.58 -5.31
N SER A 31 -10.49 11.77 -6.30
CA SER A 31 -11.38 11.35 -7.39
C SER A 31 -12.37 10.26 -6.99
N HIS A 32 -12.02 9.36 -6.06
CA HIS A 32 -12.83 8.16 -5.77
C HIS A 32 -13.54 8.19 -4.41
N TYR A 33 -12.95 8.86 -3.41
CA TYR A 33 -13.36 8.73 -2.02
C TYR A 33 -13.64 10.07 -1.32
N ALA A 34 -13.44 11.22 -1.97
CA ALA A 34 -13.71 12.54 -1.38
C ALA A 34 -15.15 12.67 -0.85
N THR A 35 -16.12 12.02 -1.49
CA THR A 35 -17.54 12.03 -1.10
C THR A 35 -17.94 10.87 -0.18
N SER A 36 -17.01 10.01 0.22
CA SER A 36 -17.28 8.85 1.09
C SER A 36 -17.56 9.22 2.54
N GLY A 37 -17.23 10.45 2.94
CA GLY A 37 -17.29 10.92 4.33
C GLY A 37 -16.09 10.48 5.19
N GLN A 38 -15.17 9.68 4.64
CA GLN A 38 -13.91 9.30 5.28
C GLN A 38 -12.77 10.20 4.80
N THR A 39 -11.77 10.40 5.66
CA THR A 39 -10.60 11.24 5.35
C THR A 39 -9.57 10.49 4.51
N TYR A 40 -8.63 11.22 3.88
CA TYR A 40 -7.50 10.60 3.20
C TYR A 40 -6.71 9.66 4.13
N GLN A 41 -6.53 10.04 5.40
CA GLN A 41 -5.81 9.23 6.39
C GLN A 41 -6.45 7.85 6.61
N HIS A 42 -7.76 7.73 6.42
CA HIS A 42 -8.46 6.44 6.47
C HIS A 42 -7.98 5.50 5.36
N TYR A 43 -7.81 6.02 4.14
CA TYR A 43 -7.36 5.26 2.97
C TYR A 43 -5.84 5.21 2.81
N ARG A 44 -5.09 6.11 3.47
CA ARG A 44 -3.63 6.20 3.37
C ARG A 44 -2.94 4.89 3.71
N LEU A 45 -3.41 4.21 4.76
CA LEU A 45 -2.87 2.90 5.16
C LEU A 45 -3.12 1.81 4.11
N ALA A 46 -4.24 1.89 3.37
CA ALA A 46 -4.55 0.98 2.28
C ALA A 46 -3.60 1.17 1.09
N TYR A 47 -3.37 2.41 0.67
CA TYR A 47 -2.39 2.69 -0.39
C TYR A 47 -0.99 2.26 0.00
N LYS A 48 -0.56 2.56 1.24
CA LYS A 48 0.76 2.17 1.73
C LYS A 48 0.91 0.65 1.73
N TYR A 49 -0.08 -0.07 2.24
CA TYR A 49 -0.06 -1.53 2.27
C TYR A 49 0.07 -2.12 0.86
N GLY A 50 -0.70 -1.62 -0.11
CA GLY A 50 -0.57 -2.01 -1.50
C GLY A 50 0.83 -1.74 -2.07
N PHE A 51 1.35 -0.54 -1.83
CA PHE A 51 2.68 -0.13 -2.29
C PHE A 51 3.78 -1.01 -1.69
N ASP A 52 3.72 -1.29 -0.39
CA ASP A 52 4.66 -2.17 0.31
C ASP A 52 4.63 -3.60 -0.27
N LEU A 53 3.44 -4.13 -0.60
CA LEU A 53 3.31 -5.45 -1.25
C LEU A 53 4.09 -5.52 -2.57
N ALA A 54 4.18 -4.41 -3.31
CA ALA A 54 4.92 -4.32 -4.55
C ALA A 54 6.43 -4.12 -4.36
N GLN A 55 6.92 -3.83 -3.15
CA GLN A 55 8.36 -3.78 -2.84
C GLN A 55 8.97 -5.19 -2.69
N ASP A 56 8.14 -6.19 -2.39
CA ASP A 56 8.58 -7.57 -2.25
C ASP A 56 8.82 -8.21 -3.63
N ARG A 57 10.03 -8.73 -3.84
CA ARG A 57 10.48 -9.29 -5.13
C ARG A 57 9.70 -10.53 -5.58
N ASP A 58 9.13 -11.28 -4.66
CA ASP A 58 8.34 -12.46 -5.01
C ASP A 58 6.92 -12.06 -5.39
N ASN A 59 6.35 -11.07 -4.71
CA ASN A 59 5.06 -10.47 -5.08
C ASN A 59 5.12 -9.77 -6.45
N GLN A 60 6.25 -9.14 -6.79
CA GLN A 60 6.46 -8.51 -8.11
C GLN A 60 6.34 -9.48 -9.29
N LYS A 61 6.58 -10.78 -9.07
CA LYS A 61 6.46 -11.82 -10.11
C LYS A 61 5.04 -12.36 -10.25
N MET A 62 4.11 -11.91 -9.39
CA MET A 62 2.73 -12.38 -9.37
C MET A 62 1.79 -11.33 -9.93
N ASP A 63 0.76 -11.77 -10.64
CA ASP A 63 -0.40 -10.90 -10.93
C ASP A 63 -1.26 -10.69 -9.69
N TRP A 64 -1.95 -9.54 -9.63
CA TRP A 64 -2.85 -9.19 -8.53
C TRP A 64 -3.82 -10.32 -8.16
N LYS A 65 -4.39 -11.02 -9.14
CA LYS A 65 -5.34 -12.12 -8.90
C LYS A 65 -4.79 -13.24 -8.00
N ARG A 66 -3.47 -13.46 -7.99
CA ARG A 66 -2.82 -14.45 -7.12
C ARG A 66 -2.41 -13.86 -5.78
N LEU A 67 -2.05 -12.58 -5.78
CA LEU A 67 -1.58 -11.87 -4.58
C LEU A 67 -2.73 -11.42 -3.67
N GLU A 68 -3.84 -10.97 -4.24
CA GLU A 68 -5.02 -10.47 -3.53
C GLU A 68 -5.49 -11.35 -2.36
N PRO A 69 -5.68 -12.69 -2.50
CA PRO A 69 -6.10 -13.51 -1.38
C PRO A 69 -5.07 -13.53 -0.23
N LEU A 70 -3.78 -13.49 -0.54
CA LEU A 70 -2.71 -13.41 0.45
C LEU A 70 -2.67 -12.03 1.12
N ALA A 71 -2.82 -10.97 0.32
CA ALA A 71 -2.92 -9.60 0.81
C ALA A 71 -4.11 -9.43 1.75
N ARG A 72 -5.27 -10.01 1.42
CA ARG A 72 -6.46 -9.98 2.27
C ARG A 72 -6.25 -10.74 3.58
N GLN A 73 -5.59 -11.89 3.55
CA GLN A 73 -5.31 -12.68 4.75
C GLN A 73 -4.44 -11.91 5.75
N ASN A 74 -3.50 -11.09 5.25
CA ASN A 74 -2.59 -10.30 6.07
C ASN A 74 -3.15 -8.92 6.46
N TRP A 75 -4.30 -8.52 5.92
CA TRP A 75 -4.95 -7.26 6.24
C TRP A 75 -5.62 -7.30 7.62
N ASN A 76 -5.32 -6.32 8.47
CA ASN A 76 -5.91 -6.23 9.80
C ASN A 76 -7.12 -5.29 9.81
N GLU A 77 -8.32 -5.86 9.68
CA GLU A 77 -9.57 -5.07 9.65
C GLU A 77 -9.87 -4.31 10.95
N GLY A 78 -9.35 -4.77 12.10
CA GLY A 78 -9.54 -4.11 13.38
C GLY A 78 -8.75 -2.81 13.53
N ILE A 79 -7.65 -2.67 12.79
CA ILE A 79 -6.79 -1.47 12.82
C ILE A 79 -7.03 -0.61 11.58
N MET A 80 -7.15 -1.25 10.42
CA MET A 80 -7.12 -0.58 9.11
C MET A 80 -8.51 -0.41 8.49
N GLY A 81 -9.55 -0.98 9.11
CA GLY A 81 -10.92 -0.94 8.60
C GLY A 81 -11.24 -2.09 7.63
N PRO A 82 -12.50 -2.18 7.17
CA PRO A 82 -12.97 -3.33 6.42
C PRO A 82 -12.28 -3.45 5.05
N TRP A 83 -11.85 -4.67 4.70
CA TRP A 83 -11.15 -4.97 3.44
C TRP A 83 -11.95 -4.48 2.23
N ASN A 84 -13.25 -4.77 2.20
CA ASN A 84 -14.12 -4.46 1.05
C ASN A 84 -14.17 -2.97 0.72
N GLN A 85 -13.98 -2.10 1.72
CA GLN A 85 -13.95 -0.65 1.54
C GLN A 85 -12.59 -0.16 1.02
N HIS A 86 -11.51 -0.89 1.29
CA HIS A 86 -10.13 -0.47 1.05
C HIS A 86 -9.45 -1.20 -0.11
N GLN A 87 -9.97 -2.34 -0.56
CA GLN A 87 -9.33 -3.22 -1.55
C GLN A 87 -8.92 -2.51 -2.85
N GLU A 88 -9.72 -1.55 -3.32
CA GLU A 88 -9.40 -0.78 -4.53
C GLU A 88 -8.21 0.17 -4.31
N ALA A 89 -8.13 0.81 -3.13
CA ALA A 89 -6.98 1.62 -2.76
C ALA A 89 -5.71 0.77 -2.57
N ILE A 90 -5.85 -0.45 -2.03
CA ILE A 90 -4.74 -1.41 -1.92
C ILE A 90 -4.24 -1.81 -3.30
N LEU A 91 -5.16 -2.21 -4.20
CA LEU A 91 -4.81 -2.54 -5.59
C LEU A 91 -4.09 -1.36 -6.25
N TYR A 92 -4.62 -0.15 -6.15
CA TYR A 92 -4.00 1.03 -6.73
C TYR A 92 -2.60 1.28 -6.16
N GLY A 93 -2.41 1.13 -4.85
CA GLY A 93 -1.10 1.18 -4.19
C GLY A 93 -0.10 0.20 -4.80
N TRP A 94 -0.52 -1.06 -4.96
CA TRP A 94 0.28 -2.12 -5.57
C TRP A 94 0.65 -1.80 -7.02
N GLU A 95 -0.30 -1.36 -7.83
CA GLU A 95 -0.06 -0.98 -9.23
C GLU A 95 0.95 0.16 -9.34
N GLN A 96 0.89 1.17 -8.47
CA GLN A 96 1.89 2.24 -8.46
C GLN A 96 3.26 1.74 -8.01
N GLY A 97 3.33 0.86 -7.01
CA GLY A 97 4.61 0.25 -6.61
C GLY A 97 5.26 -0.51 -7.77
N ILE A 98 4.50 -1.38 -8.45
CA ILE A 98 5.00 -2.14 -9.61
C ILE A 98 5.52 -1.22 -10.72
N LYS A 99 4.79 -0.14 -11.05
CA LYS A 99 5.23 0.83 -12.07
C LYS A 99 6.57 1.49 -11.73
N ASN A 100 6.81 1.79 -10.46
CA ASN A 100 8.03 2.45 -10.01
C ASN A 100 9.23 1.50 -9.85
N HIS A 101 9.02 0.17 -9.87
CA HIS A 101 10.10 -0.84 -9.91
C HIS A 101 10.54 -1.23 -11.32
N GLY A 102 9.85 -0.75 -12.37
CA GLY A 102 10.12 -1.09 -13.77
C GLY A 102 11.23 -0.29 -14.47
N GLY A 103 12.15 0.32 -13.72
CA GLY A 103 13.27 1.15 -14.24
C GLY A 103 14.62 0.47 -14.14
#